data_AF-A0A975GW32-F1
#
_entry.id   AF-A0A975GW32-F1
#
_cell.length_a   1.000
_cell.length_b   1.000
_cell.length_c   1.000
_cell.angle_alpha   90.00
_cell.angle_beta   90.00
_cell.angle_gamma   90.00
#
_symmetry.space_group_name_H-M   'P 1'
#
loop_
_entity.id
_entity.type
_entity.pdbx_description
1 polymer ?
#
loop_
_entity_poly.entity_id
_entity_poly.type
_entity_poly.pdbx_seq_one_letter_code
_entity_poly.pdbx_strand_id
1 'polypeptide(L)'
;MRKQTLLAAAAALTAALAVAAPAFAQTAPAPAPQAAPAPAVESTDSPEELAFKAKADAFGDRMKGMYEEMQAAVTAAAGDAGKQKTALDAIQARYQPEADTFATDFQSFMQTELAAVPEAERTEAMAQVEQAIPQFRSLPSMLRAEAEKPQPAAAQ
;
A
#
# COMPACT_ATOMS: atom_id res chain seq x y z
N MET A 1 20.16 15.95 43.45
CA MET A 1 19.78 15.30 44.73
C MET A 1 18.52 14.49 44.48
N ARG A 2 18.64 13.16 44.48
CA ARG A 2 17.96 12.23 45.41
C ARG A 2 16.44 12.45 45.51
N LYS A 3 15.67 11.55 44.89
CA LYS A 3 14.96 10.42 45.54
C LYS A 3 13.60 10.89 46.06
N GLN A 4 12.52 10.27 45.59
CA GLN A 4 11.61 9.47 46.42
C GLN A 4 10.42 9.03 45.55
N THR A 5 10.30 7.72 45.29
CA THR A 5 9.56 6.75 46.14
C THR A 5 8.07 6.85 45.80
N LEU A 6 7.57 6.02 44.87
CA LEU A 6 7.10 4.64 45.08
C LEU A 6 5.65 4.62 45.60
N LEU A 7 4.95 3.59 45.11
CA LEU A 7 3.69 3.03 45.59
C LEU A 7 2.43 3.86 45.30
N ALA A 8 1.26 3.31 45.03
CA ALA A 8 0.72 1.99 44.67
C ALA A 8 -0.75 2.04 45.11
N ALA A 9 -1.61 1.28 44.43
CA ALA A 9 -2.84 0.68 44.96
C ALA A 9 -3.97 1.66 45.41
N ALA A 10 -5.09 1.75 44.70
CA ALA A 10 -6.20 0.79 44.65
C ALA A 10 -7.30 1.05 45.70
N ALA A 11 -8.51 0.64 45.32
CA ALA A 11 -9.78 0.55 46.06
C ALA A 11 -10.57 1.87 46.20
N ALA A 12 -11.71 2.08 45.53
CA ALA A 12 -13.00 1.35 45.47
C ALA A 12 -13.99 1.72 46.60
N LEU A 13 -15.22 2.05 46.15
CA LEU A 13 -16.54 1.81 46.81
C LEU A 13 -16.79 2.52 48.16
N THR A 14 -17.79 3.39 48.34
CA THR A 14 -19.23 3.09 48.59
C THR A 14 -19.92 4.44 48.90
N ALA A 15 -21.01 4.83 48.22
CA ALA A 15 -22.42 4.60 48.54
C ALA A 15 -23.04 5.42 49.71
N ALA A 16 -23.97 6.32 49.31
CA ALA A 16 -25.33 6.52 49.85
C ALA A 16 -25.68 7.67 50.85
N LEU A 17 -26.94 8.10 50.69
CA LEU A 17 -27.85 8.96 51.50
C LEU A 17 -27.74 10.49 51.33
N ALA A 18 -28.57 11.17 50.52
CA ALA A 18 -30.04 11.42 50.55
C ALA A 18 -30.49 12.50 51.57
N VAL A 19 -31.00 13.65 51.08
CA VAL A 19 -32.26 14.34 51.52
C VAL A 19 -32.55 15.62 50.70
N ALA A 20 -33.74 15.60 50.08
CA ALA A 20 -34.73 16.65 49.78
C ALA A 20 -34.39 17.98 49.06
N ALA A 21 -34.87 18.08 47.81
CA ALA A 21 -35.35 19.32 47.17
C ALA A 21 -36.52 18.99 46.20
N PRO A 22 -37.48 19.92 45.96
CA PRO A 22 -38.84 19.62 45.51
C PRO A 22 -38.97 19.31 44.02
N ALA A 23 -40.01 18.54 43.71
CA ALA A 23 -40.42 18.10 42.38
C ALA A 23 -40.73 19.28 41.43
N PHE A 24 -39.96 19.36 40.34
CA PHE A 24 -40.42 19.93 39.09
C PHE A 24 -40.57 18.77 38.09
N ALA A 25 -41.79 18.65 37.57
CA ALA A 25 -42.21 18.00 36.33
C ALA A 25 -41.30 16.89 35.75
N GLN A 26 -41.84 15.67 35.76
CA GLN A 26 -41.42 14.57 34.90
C GLN A 26 -41.35 15.01 33.44
N THR A 27 -40.15 15.09 32.89
CA THR A 27 -39.93 14.69 31.50
C THR A 27 -39.24 13.34 31.58
N ALA A 28 -39.94 12.29 31.18
CA ALA A 28 -39.34 10.98 31.00
C ALA A 28 -38.05 11.13 30.17
N PRO A 29 -36.95 10.45 30.52
CA PRO A 29 -35.81 10.41 29.61
C PRO A 29 -36.31 9.84 28.30
N ALA A 30 -36.32 10.67 27.26
CA ALA A 30 -36.36 10.18 25.89
C ALA A 30 -35.24 9.13 25.79
N PRO A 31 -35.51 7.96 25.19
CA PRO A 31 -34.47 6.96 25.02
C PRO A 31 -33.26 7.64 24.37
N ALA A 32 -32.09 7.48 24.98
CA ALA A 32 -30.85 7.92 24.39
C ALA A 32 -30.85 7.44 22.93
N PRO A 33 -30.51 8.29 21.95
CA PRO A 33 -30.30 7.79 20.60
C PRO A 33 -29.29 6.65 20.72
N GLN A 34 -29.77 5.43 20.47
CA GLN A 34 -28.91 4.29 20.28
C GLN A 34 -27.89 4.75 19.25
N ALA A 35 -26.61 4.75 19.62
CA ALA A 35 -25.55 4.91 18.66
C ALA A 35 -25.83 3.84 17.59
N ALA A 36 -26.28 4.28 16.42
CA ALA A 36 -26.42 3.41 15.29
C ALA A 36 -25.07 2.69 15.15
N PRO A 37 -25.04 1.36 14.97
CA PRO A 37 -23.78 0.71 14.65
C PRO A 37 -23.21 1.47 13.47
N ALA A 38 -21.99 2.00 13.65
CA ALA A 38 -21.24 2.56 12.54
C ALA A 38 -21.31 1.52 11.42
N PRO A 39 -21.68 1.89 10.18
CA PRO A 39 -21.64 0.93 9.10
C PRO A 39 -20.22 0.37 9.10
N ALA A 40 -20.11 -0.93 9.34
CA ALA A 40 -18.90 -1.64 8.99
C ALA A 40 -18.74 -1.38 7.51
N VAL A 41 -17.75 -0.56 7.15
CA VAL A 41 -17.22 -0.57 5.80
C VAL A 41 -16.52 -1.91 5.68
N GLU A 42 -17.31 -2.96 5.38
CA GLU A 42 -16.79 -4.18 4.82
C GLU A 42 -16.08 -3.77 3.54
N SER A 43 -14.75 -3.87 3.54
CA SER A 43 -13.99 -3.93 2.30
C SER A 43 -14.42 -5.22 1.61
N THR A 44 -15.43 -5.13 0.77
CA THR A 44 -15.96 -6.26 0.00
C THR A 44 -15.08 -6.58 -1.21
N ASP A 45 -13.75 -6.47 -1.05
CA ASP A 45 -12.82 -6.95 -2.08
C ASP A 45 -13.07 -8.44 -2.27
N SER A 46 -13.13 -8.86 -3.54
CA SER A 46 -13.22 -10.28 -3.86
C SER A 46 -11.91 -10.99 -3.45
N PRO A 47 -11.94 -12.30 -3.14
CA PRO A 47 -10.72 -13.07 -2.90
C PRO A 47 -9.69 -12.94 -4.03
N GLU A 48 -10.17 -12.84 -5.27
CA GLU A 48 -9.37 -12.63 -6.48
C GLU A 48 -8.70 -11.25 -6.51
N GLU A 49 -9.43 -10.20 -6.13
CA GLU A 49 -8.90 -8.83 -6.02
C GLU A 49 -7.82 -8.74 -4.93
N LEU A 50 -8.05 -9.34 -3.76
CA LEU A 50 -7.04 -9.42 -2.69
C LEU A 50 -5.78 -10.17 -3.15
N ALA A 51 -5.95 -11.28 -3.86
CA ALA A 51 -4.83 -12.06 -4.39
C ALA A 51 -4.03 -11.27 -5.45
N PHE A 52 -4.71 -10.55 -6.33
CA PHE A 52 -4.06 -9.71 -7.32
C PHE A 52 -3.33 -8.53 -6.66
N LYS A 53 -3.95 -7.88 -5.68
CA LYS A 53 -3.31 -6.81 -4.90
C LYS A 53 -2.02 -7.29 -4.23
N ALA A 54 -2.03 -8.47 -3.61
CA ALA A 54 -0.83 -9.06 -3.01
C ALA A 54 0.28 -9.30 -4.06
N LYS A 55 -0.08 -9.73 -5.27
CA LYS A 55 0.90 -9.84 -6.38
C LYS A 55 1.44 -8.47 -6.81
N ALA A 56 0.59 -7.46 -6.90
CA ALA A 56 0.99 -6.10 -7.27
C ALA A 56 1.94 -5.48 -6.24
N ASP A 57 1.66 -5.65 -4.95
CA ASP A 57 2.55 -5.22 -3.86
C ASP A 57 3.91 -5.93 -3.96
N ALA A 58 3.91 -7.26 -4.13
CA ALA A 58 5.14 -8.04 -4.28
C ALA A 58 5.95 -7.64 -5.53
N PHE A 59 5.28 -7.34 -6.64
CA PHE A 59 5.94 -6.83 -7.84
C PHE A 59 6.58 -5.46 -7.60
N GLY A 60 5.88 -4.56 -6.91
CA GLY A 60 6.42 -3.25 -6.51
C GLY A 60 7.68 -3.38 -5.65
N ASP A 61 7.66 -4.26 -4.65
CA ASP A 61 8.83 -4.54 -3.81
C ASP A 61 10.00 -5.10 -4.62
N ARG A 62 9.74 -5.98 -5.60
CA ARG A 62 10.78 -6.49 -6.51
C ARG A 62 11.39 -5.39 -7.38
N MET A 63 10.57 -4.47 -7.91
CA MET A 63 11.08 -3.34 -8.70
C MET A 63 11.89 -2.35 -7.85
N LYS A 64 11.49 -2.12 -6.60
CA LYS A 64 12.28 -1.35 -5.64
C LYS A 64 13.63 -2.01 -5.37
N GLY A 65 13.64 -3.32 -5.10
CA GLY A 65 14.88 -4.08 -4.90
C GLY A 65 15.80 -4.04 -6.13
N MET A 66 15.22 -4.11 -7.33
CA MET A 66 15.98 -3.93 -8.57
C MET A 66 16.66 -2.56 -8.63
N TYR A 67 15.95 -1.48 -8.32
CA TYR A 67 16.53 -0.14 -8.32
C TYR A 67 17.66 -0.01 -7.30
N GLU A 68 17.50 -0.56 -6.10
CA GLU A 68 18.55 -0.58 -5.07
C GLU A 68 19.80 -1.34 -5.55
N GLU A 69 19.63 -2.48 -6.20
CA GLU A 69 20.74 -3.23 -6.81
C GLU A 69 21.42 -2.46 -7.95
N MET A 70 20.66 -1.75 -8.77
CA MET A 70 21.20 -0.89 -9.84
C MET A 70 22.04 0.25 -9.25
N GLN A 71 21.58 0.92 -8.19
CA GLN A 71 22.35 1.95 -7.49
C GLN A 71 23.65 1.41 -6.89
N ALA A 72 23.60 0.21 -6.31
CA ALA A 72 24.79 -0.48 -5.80
C ALA A 72 25.78 -0.80 -6.94
N ALA A 73 25.28 -1.25 -8.09
CA ALA A 73 26.10 -1.52 -9.27
C ALA A 73 26.76 -0.25 -9.86
N VAL A 74 26.03 0.87 -9.91
CA VAL A 74 26.57 2.18 -10.31
C VAL A 74 27.70 2.61 -9.38
N THR A 75 27.51 2.47 -8.07
CA THR A 75 28.53 2.79 -7.06
C THR A 75 29.76 1.89 -7.22
N ALA A 76 29.55 0.57 -7.38
CA ALA A 76 30.62 -0.41 -7.53
C ALA A 76 31.41 -0.25 -8.84
N ALA A 77 30.79 0.31 -9.88
CA ALA A 77 31.48 0.62 -11.13
C ALA A 77 32.50 1.76 -10.98
N ALA A 78 32.38 2.61 -9.95
CA ALA A 78 33.32 3.68 -9.64
C ALA A 78 33.65 4.60 -10.84
N GLY A 79 32.64 4.91 -11.67
CA GLY A 79 32.77 5.73 -12.87
C GLY A 79 33.23 5.00 -14.14
N ASP A 80 33.49 3.69 -14.07
CA ASP A 80 33.73 2.87 -15.26
C ASP A 80 32.41 2.59 -15.99
N ALA A 81 32.18 3.34 -17.07
CA ALA A 81 30.96 3.25 -17.87
C ALA A 81 30.74 1.85 -18.48
N GLY A 82 31.81 1.11 -18.80
CA GLY A 82 31.71 -0.25 -19.33
C GLY A 82 31.19 -1.22 -18.27
N LYS A 83 31.79 -1.19 -17.07
CA LYS A 83 31.35 -2.01 -15.93
C LYS A 83 29.93 -1.67 -15.50
N GLN A 84 29.61 -0.37 -15.41
CA GLN A 84 28.26 0.09 -15.07
C GLN A 84 27.25 -0.47 -16.07
N LYS A 85 27.47 -0.28 -17.37
CA LYS A 85 26.56 -0.77 -18.41
C LYS A 85 26.34 -2.27 -18.30
N THR A 86 27.41 -3.05 -18.20
CA THR A 86 27.32 -4.52 -18.10
C THR A 86 26.56 -4.97 -16.86
N ALA A 87 26.79 -4.34 -15.70
CA ALA A 87 26.09 -4.68 -14.47
C ALA A 87 24.59 -4.32 -14.56
N LEU A 88 24.26 -3.14 -15.07
CA LEU A 88 22.88 -2.71 -15.25
C LEU A 88 22.12 -3.54 -16.29
N ASP A 89 22.77 -3.93 -17.40
CA ASP A 89 22.21 -4.87 -18.38
C ASP A 89 21.85 -6.20 -17.71
N ALA A 90 22.77 -6.76 -16.91
CA ALA A 90 22.57 -8.03 -16.23
C ALA A 90 21.43 -7.97 -15.19
N ILE A 91 21.37 -6.89 -14.40
CA ILE A 91 20.30 -6.68 -13.42
C ILE A 91 18.96 -6.54 -14.14
N GLN A 92 18.86 -5.64 -15.13
CA GLN A 92 17.62 -5.46 -15.89
C GLN A 92 17.14 -6.77 -16.52
N ALA A 93 18.04 -7.54 -17.15
CA ALA A 93 17.68 -8.81 -17.77
C ALA A 93 17.14 -9.84 -16.77
N ARG A 94 17.65 -9.83 -15.52
CA ARG A 94 17.19 -10.73 -14.47
C ARG A 94 15.77 -10.42 -13.98
N TYR A 95 15.34 -9.16 -14.05
CA TYR A 95 14.04 -8.68 -13.55
C TYR A 95 12.96 -8.50 -14.64
N GLN A 96 13.36 -8.53 -15.92
CA GLN A 96 12.42 -8.43 -17.04
C GLN A 96 11.33 -9.53 -17.05
N PRO A 97 11.65 -10.81 -16.81
CA PRO A 97 10.63 -11.86 -16.76
C PRO A 97 9.55 -11.62 -15.71
N GLU A 98 9.90 -11.06 -14.55
CA GLU A 98 8.92 -10.68 -13.53
C GLU A 98 7.98 -9.56 -14.00
N ALA A 99 8.50 -8.55 -14.72
CA ALA A 99 7.68 -7.48 -15.28
C ALA A 99 6.73 -7.99 -16.39
N ASP A 100 7.23 -8.87 -17.27
CA ASP A 100 6.43 -9.52 -18.31
C ASP A 100 5.32 -10.39 -17.71
N THR A 101 5.65 -11.14 -16.66
CA THR A 101 4.70 -11.99 -15.94
C THR A 101 3.63 -11.13 -15.26
N PHE A 102 4.03 -10.07 -14.55
CA PHE A 102 3.09 -9.17 -13.89
C PHE A 102 2.12 -8.51 -14.89
N ALA A 103 2.63 -8.06 -16.03
CA ALA A 103 1.79 -7.47 -17.08
C ALA A 103 0.76 -8.49 -17.60
N THR A 104 1.17 -9.74 -17.81
CA THR A 104 0.27 -10.83 -18.25
C THR A 104 -0.79 -11.15 -17.19
N ASP A 105 -0.40 -11.19 -15.92
CA ASP A 105 -1.32 -11.40 -14.80
C ASP A 105 -2.32 -10.25 -14.67
N PHE A 106 -1.87 -9.00 -14.82
CA PHE A 106 -2.75 -7.81 -14.83
C PHE A 106 -3.77 -7.88 -15.96
N GLN A 107 -3.34 -8.22 -17.18
CA GLN A 107 -4.26 -8.39 -18.31
C GLN A 107 -5.31 -9.46 -18.02
N SER A 108 -4.91 -10.58 -17.41
CA SER A 108 -5.80 -11.70 -17.11
C SER A 108 -6.79 -11.34 -15.98
N PHE A 109 -6.31 -10.65 -14.95
CA PHE A 109 -7.15 -10.12 -13.88
C PHE A 109 -8.20 -9.16 -14.43
N MET A 110 -7.78 -8.14 -15.19
CA MET A 110 -8.70 -7.16 -15.76
C MET A 110 -9.70 -7.77 -16.75
N GLN A 111 -9.33 -8.81 -17.49
CA GLN A 111 -10.29 -9.54 -18.33
C GLN A 111 -11.39 -10.21 -17.50
N THR A 112 -11.06 -10.70 -16.31
CA THR A 112 -12.01 -11.30 -15.37
C THR A 112 -12.92 -10.23 -14.76
N GLU A 113 -12.35 -9.13 -14.28
CA GLU A 113 -13.10 -8.01 -13.69
C GLU A 113 -14.09 -7.38 -14.68
N LEU A 114 -13.64 -7.18 -15.93
CA LEU A 114 -14.45 -6.55 -16.97
C LEU A 114 -15.47 -7.51 -17.61
N ALA A 115 -15.46 -8.80 -17.26
CA ALA A 115 -16.41 -9.77 -17.81
C ALA A 115 -17.86 -9.48 -17.39
N ALA A 116 -18.07 -8.85 -16.24
CA ALA A 116 -19.38 -8.42 -15.74
C ALA A 116 -19.81 -7.04 -16.27
N VAL A 117 -18.90 -6.28 -16.89
CA VAL A 117 -19.16 -4.94 -17.43
C VAL A 117 -19.91 -5.04 -18.77
N PRO A 118 -20.89 -4.16 -19.05
CA PRO A 118 -21.57 -4.08 -20.34
C PRO A 118 -20.58 -3.93 -21.51
N GLU A 119 -20.90 -4.54 -22.65
CA GLU A 119 -19.99 -4.62 -23.80
C GLU A 119 -19.52 -3.23 -24.30
N ALA A 120 -20.42 -2.25 -24.31
CA ALA A 120 -20.12 -0.88 -24.74
C ALA A 120 -19.01 -0.22 -23.91
N GLU A 121 -18.99 -0.44 -22.59
CA GLU A 121 -17.99 0.12 -21.67
C GLU A 121 -16.73 -0.76 -21.59
N ARG A 122 -16.90 -2.07 -21.78
CA ARG A 122 -15.80 -3.05 -21.76
C ARG A 122 -14.75 -2.75 -22.82
N THR A 123 -15.14 -2.37 -24.03
CA THR A 123 -14.17 -2.09 -25.12
C THR A 123 -13.23 -0.94 -24.74
N GLU A 124 -13.76 0.15 -24.19
CA GLU A 124 -12.94 1.30 -23.75
C GLU A 124 -12.07 0.94 -22.54
N ALA A 125 -12.59 0.16 -21.60
CA ALA A 125 -11.82 -0.31 -20.45
C ALA A 125 -10.67 -1.25 -20.88
N MET A 126 -10.92 -2.18 -21.80
CA MET A 126 -9.89 -3.08 -22.33
C MET A 126 -8.81 -2.31 -23.10
N ALA A 127 -9.16 -1.28 -23.86
CA ALA A 127 -8.18 -0.44 -24.54
C ALA A 127 -7.22 0.24 -23.55
N GLN A 128 -7.72 0.67 -22.38
CA GLN A 128 -6.88 1.22 -21.31
C GLN A 128 -5.96 0.16 -20.69
N VAL A 129 -6.46 -1.05 -20.49
CA VAL A 129 -5.64 -2.19 -20.03
C VAL A 129 -4.51 -2.45 -21.01
N GLU A 130 -4.80 -2.54 -22.30
CA GLU A 130 -3.79 -2.75 -23.36
C GLU A 130 -2.73 -1.64 -23.40
N GLN A 131 -3.10 -0.39 -23.10
CA GLN A 131 -2.16 0.72 -22.98
C GLN A 131 -1.27 0.63 -21.73
N ALA A 132 -1.75 0.03 -20.64
CA ALA A 132 -0.99 -0.14 -19.40
C ALA A 132 0.04 -1.28 -19.48
N ILE A 133 -0.25 -2.36 -20.22
CA ILE A 133 0.67 -3.50 -20.41
C ILE A 133 2.11 -3.10 -20.77
N PRO A 134 2.36 -2.27 -21.81
CA PRO A 134 3.72 -1.87 -22.15
C PRO A 134 4.38 -1.02 -21.07
N GLN A 135 3.60 -0.31 -20.23
CA GLN A 135 4.15 0.46 -19.10
C GLN A 135 4.72 -0.47 -18.03
N PHE A 136 4.02 -1.55 -17.71
CA PHE A 136 4.53 -2.53 -16.75
C PHE A 136 5.80 -3.22 -17.26
N ARG A 137 5.83 -3.58 -18.54
CA ARG A 137 7.01 -4.19 -19.19
C ARG A 137 8.21 -3.24 -19.29
N SER A 138 7.97 -1.93 -19.37
CA SER A 138 9.04 -0.94 -19.45
C SER A 138 9.62 -0.56 -18.08
N LEU A 139 8.99 -0.94 -16.96
CA LEU A 139 9.47 -0.57 -15.62
C LEU A 139 10.95 -0.90 -15.39
N PRO A 140 11.47 -2.09 -15.75
CA PRO A 140 12.89 -2.38 -15.52
C PRO A 140 13.84 -1.47 -16.30
N SER A 141 13.50 -1.11 -17.55
CA SER A 141 14.33 -0.20 -18.35
C SER A 141 14.21 1.26 -17.91
N MET A 142 13.03 1.69 -17.44
CA MET A 142 12.83 3.02 -16.87
C MET A 142 13.62 3.20 -15.57
N LEU A 143 13.57 2.21 -14.68
CA LEU A 143 14.32 2.24 -13.42
C LEU A 143 15.83 2.20 -13.64
N ARG A 144 16.29 1.48 -14.66
CA ARG A 144 17.68 1.58 -15.11
C ARG A 144 18.05 2.98 -15.54
N ALA A 145 17.25 3.58 -16.43
CA ALA A 145 17.52 4.93 -16.91
C ALA A 145 17.53 5.94 -15.75
N GLU A 146 16.71 5.71 -14.70
CA GLU A 146 16.75 6.49 -13.47
C GLU A 146 18.03 6.27 -12.67
N ALA A 147 18.52 5.03 -12.54
CA ALA A 147 19.76 4.71 -11.84
C ALA A 147 21.00 5.28 -12.55
N GLU A 148 20.95 5.45 -13.86
CA GLU A 148 22.01 6.07 -14.66
C GLU A 148 22.07 7.59 -14.49
N LYS A 149 21.02 8.23 -13.93
CA LYS A 149 21.05 9.67 -13.66
C LYS A 149 22.01 9.95 -12.49
N PRO A 150 22.88 10.97 -12.62
CA PRO A 150 23.70 11.41 -11.50
C PRO A 150 22.79 11.89 -10.37
N GLN A 151 22.82 11.20 -9.23
CA GLN A 151 22.12 11.70 -8.05
C GLN A 151 22.84 12.95 -7.54
N PRO A 152 22.09 14.00 -7.15
CA PRO A 152 22.71 15.14 -6.49
C PRO A 152 23.44 14.63 -5.26
N ALA A 153 24.70 15.02 -5.09
CA ALA A 153 25.45 14.69 -3.89
C ALA A 153 24.63 15.20 -2.70
N ALA A 154 24.11 14.28 -1.88
CA ALA A 154 23.55 14.66 -0.60
C ALA A 154 24.64 15.44 0.13
N ALA A 155 24.39 16.73 0.38
CA ALA A 155 25.23 17.51 1.27
C ALA A 155 25.23 16.77 2.62
N GLN A 156 26.37 16.15 2.93
CA GLN A 156 26.64 15.51 4.21
C GLN A 156 26.67 16.55 5.32
#